data_AF-A0A7W1VYR3-F1
#
_entry.id   AF-A0A7W1VYR3-F1
#
_cell.length_a   1.000
_cell.length_b   1.000
_cell.length_c   1.000
_cell.angle_alpha   90.00
_cell.angle_beta   90.00
_cell.angle_gamma   90.00
#
_symmetry.space_group_name_H-M   'P 1'
#
loop_
_entity.id
_entity.type
_entity.pdbx_description
1 polymer ?
#
loop_
_entity_poly.entity_id
_entity_poly.type
_entity_poly.pdbx_seq_one_letter_code
_entity_poly.pdbx_strand_id
1 'polypeptide(L)'
;YNSASNDFTLIVTEPGQEVSEDIQNPIDTFPRKSKFAGDYLTDKKNFISFRDSRKPSEVLFFTHFEKDKGGCKGELKGTARFVSPKMAQYKENGNPCTLEFTFSTSSVAMKEVEGCGSYRDIKCFFDGTYPKKKKKEIKPKSTKTKNKK
;
A
#
# COMPACT_ATOMS: atom_id res chain seq x y z
N TYR A 1 28.76 -31.93 10.69
CA TYR A 1 28.87 -33.03 11.67
C TYR A 1 29.93 -32.64 12.68
N ASN A 2 29.51 -32.24 13.88
CA ASN A 2 30.43 -32.02 15.00
C ASN A 2 30.34 -33.28 15.88
N SER A 3 31.43 -34.05 15.94
CA SER A 3 31.45 -35.37 16.60
C SER A 3 31.37 -35.32 18.13
N ALA A 4 31.28 -34.13 18.74
CA ALA A 4 31.23 -33.99 20.19
C ALA A 4 29.79 -33.90 20.77
N SER A 5 28.76 -33.67 19.94
CA SER A 5 27.41 -33.37 20.47
C SER A 5 26.25 -34.03 19.75
N ASN A 6 26.48 -34.89 18.75
CA ASN A 6 25.44 -35.60 17.97
C ASN A 6 24.28 -34.70 17.48
N ASP A 7 24.58 -33.42 17.21
CA ASP A 7 23.57 -32.44 16.80
C ASP A 7 23.79 -31.95 15.37
N PHE A 8 22.69 -31.82 14.63
CA PHE A 8 22.65 -31.17 13.33
C PHE A 8 22.31 -29.69 13.54
N THR A 9 23.31 -28.85 13.80
CA THR A 9 23.11 -27.40 13.74
C THR A 9 23.00 -26.98 12.28
N LEU A 10 21.78 -26.74 11.81
CA LEU A 10 21.52 -26.11 10.51
C LEU A 10 21.90 -24.63 10.62
N ILE A 11 23.17 -24.29 10.36
CA ILE A 11 23.59 -22.89 10.24
C ILE A 11 23.16 -22.41 8.85
N VAL A 12 21.93 -21.90 8.75
CA VAL A 12 21.48 -21.15 7.58
C VAL A 12 22.20 -19.80 7.61
N THR A 13 23.32 -19.72 6.90
CA THR A 13 23.96 -18.45 6.62
C THR A 13 23.39 -17.97 5.29
N GLU A 14 22.24 -17.29 5.32
CA GLU A 14 21.76 -16.57 4.13
C GLU A 14 22.71 -15.38 3.89
N PRO A 15 23.46 -15.33 2.78
CA PRO A 15 24.27 -14.18 2.45
C PRO A 15 23.35 -12.99 2.22
N GLY A 16 23.69 -11.85 2.85
CA GLY A 16 22.92 -10.63 2.87
C GLY A 16 22.36 -10.26 1.50
N GLN A 17 21.08 -10.54 1.30
CA GLN A 17 20.29 -9.73 0.39
C GLN A 17 20.37 -8.32 0.96
N GLU A 18 20.84 -7.37 0.16
CA GLU A 18 20.62 -5.95 0.45
C GLU A 18 19.13 -5.82 0.72
N VAL A 19 18.76 -5.70 2.00
CA VAL A 19 17.37 -5.55 2.42
C VAL A 19 17.00 -4.17 1.94
N SER A 20 16.57 -4.07 0.69
CA SER A 20 15.89 -2.88 0.23
C SER A 20 14.75 -2.67 1.21
N GLU A 21 14.77 -1.55 1.95
CA GLU A 21 13.68 -1.09 2.83
C GLU A 21 12.42 -0.74 2.01
N ASP A 22 12.10 -1.52 0.98
CA ASP A 22 10.95 -1.33 0.14
C ASP A 22 9.75 -1.82 0.97
N ILE A 23 8.87 -0.88 1.32
CA ILE A 23 7.69 -1.16 2.12
C ILE A 23 6.81 -2.15 1.35
N GLN A 24 6.67 -3.36 1.89
CA GLN A 24 5.89 -4.41 1.27
C GLN A 24 4.40 -4.12 1.42
N ASN A 25 3.72 -3.92 0.29
CA ASN A 25 2.28 -3.68 0.29
C ASN A 25 1.49 -5.01 0.45
N PRO A 26 0.79 -5.23 1.57
CA PRO A 26 0.11 -6.50 1.85
C PRO A 26 -1.10 -6.76 0.92
N ILE A 27 -1.58 -5.76 0.19
CA ILE A 27 -2.71 -5.89 -0.73
C ILE A 27 -2.28 -5.92 -2.20
N ASP A 28 -0.98 -6.05 -2.51
CA ASP A 28 -0.50 -5.97 -3.89
C ASP A 28 -1.01 -7.07 -4.81
N THR A 29 -1.28 -8.25 -4.24
CA THR A 29 -1.81 -9.44 -4.94
C THR A 29 -3.29 -9.34 -5.29
N PHE A 30 -4.01 -8.36 -4.72
CA PHE A 30 -5.45 -8.21 -4.95
C PHE A 30 -5.75 -7.58 -6.33
N PRO A 31 -6.94 -7.85 -6.89
CA PRO A 31 -7.34 -7.29 -8.18
C PRO A 31 -7.37 -5.75 -8.22
N ARG A 32 -7.12 -5.22 -9.42
CA ARG A 32 -7.10 -3.77 -9.75
C ARG A 32 -7.98 -3.44 -10.96
N LYS A 33 -9.23 -3.88 -10.92
CA LYS A 33 -10.21 -3.79 -12.00
C LYS A 33 -11.08 -2.53 -11.89
N SER A 34 -11.41 -2.08 -10.68
CA SER A 34 -12.25 -0.89 -10.51
C SER A 34 -11.52 0.41 -10.88
N LYS A 35 -12.31 1.47 -11.11
CA LYS A 35 -11.82 2.82 -11.45
C LYS A 35 -10.87 3.39 -10.38
N PHE A 36 -11.18 3.14 -9.11
CA PHE A 36 -10.46 3.68 -7.96
C PHE A 36 -9.26 2.82 -7.56
N ALA A 37 -9.22 1.54 -7.97
CA ALA A 37 -8.08 0.69 -7.73
C ALA A 37 -6.82 1.17 -8.47
N GLY A 38 -5.70 1.06 -7.78
CA GLY A 38 -4.40 1.55 -8.25
C GLY A 38 -3.51 1.99 -7.10
N ASP A 39 -2.31 2.42 -7.46
CA ASP A 39 -1.33 2.95 -6.51
C ASP A 39 -1.29 4.46 -6.69
N TYR A 40 -1.32 5.19 -5.58
CA TYR A 40 -1.26 6.64 -5.52
C TYR A 40 -0.04 6.98 -4.67
N LEU A 41 0.97 7.62 -5.25
CA LEU A 41 2.27 7.76 -4.58
C LEU A 41 2.90 9.10 -4.88
N THR A 42 3.46 9.69 -3.83
CA THR A 42 4.34 10.87 -3.93
C THR A 42 5.79 10.41 -4.07
N ASP A 43 6.18 9.39 -3.30
CA ASP A 43 7.47 8.73 -3.37
C ASP A 43 7.33 7.25 -2.92
N LYS A 44 8.46 6.53 -2.76
CA LYS A 44 8.44 5.11 -2.37
C LYS A 44 8.00 4.88 -0.92
N LYS A 45 8.16 5.87 -0.05
CA LYS A 45 7.84 5.83 1.38
C LYS A 45 6.54 6.58 1.72
N ASN A 46 5.90 7.21 0.73
CA ASN A 46 4.66 7.97 0.90
C ASN A 46 3.66 7.60 -0.20
N PHE A 47 2.79 6.63 0.08
CA PHE A 47 1.83 6.12 -0.87
C PHE A 47 0.56 5.56 -0.24
N ILE A 48 -0.48 5.48 -1.06
CA ILE A 48 -1.74 4.79 -0.77
C ILE A 48 -2.05 3.86 -1.93
N SER A 49 -2.28 2.60 -1.62
CA SER A 49 -2.74 1.59 -2.57
C SER A 49 -4.19 1.27 -2.33
N PHE A 50 -4.97 1.22 -3.41
CA PHE A 50 -6.36 0.78 -3.41
C PHE A 50 -6.55 -0.46 -4.27
N ARG A 51 -7.36 -1.39 -3.79
CA ARG A 51 -7.68 -2.66 -4.45
C ARG A 51 -9.16 -2.95 -4.37
N ASP A 52 -9.62 -3.82 -5.26
CA ASP A 52 -11.02 -4.21 -5.27
C ASP A 52 -11.37 -5.00 -4.00
N SER A 53 -12.47 -4.62 -3.35
CA SER A 53 -13.10 -5.44 -2.30
C SER A 53 -14.04 -6.47 -2.93
N ARG A 54 -14.57 -7.38 -2.10
CA ARG A 54 -15.64 -8.30 -2.49
C ARG A 54 -16.94 -7.58 -2.82
N LYS A 55 -17.19 -6.41 -2.21
CA LYS A 55 -18.38 -5.60 -2.40
C LYS A 55 -18.07 -4.38 -3.28
N PRO A 56 -18.93 -4.03 -4.27
CA PRO A 56 -18.72 -2.85 -5.12
C PRO A 56 -18.75 -1.52 -4.36
N SER A 57 -19.45 -1.47 -3.22
CA SER A 57 -19.53 -0.29 -2.35
C SER A 57 -18.33 -0.15 -1.41
N GLU A 58 -17.32 -1.00 -1.54
CA GLU A 58 -16.15 -1.03 -0.67
C GLU A 58 -14.85 -1.06 -1.48
N VAL A 59 -13.77 -0.55 -0.88
CA VAL A 59 -12.42 -0.60 -1.44
C VAL A 59 -11.44 -1.01 -0.35
N LEU A 60 -10.53 -1.91 -0.67
CA LEU A 60 -9.42 -2.24 0.22
C LEU A 60 -8.34 -1.19 0.05
N PHE A 61 -7.78 -0.71 1.15
CA PHE A 61 -6.67 0.25 1.11
C PHE A 61 -5.51 -0.18 2.00
N PHE A 62 -4.34 0.28 1.62
CA PHE A 62 -3.13 0.28 2.44
C PHE A 62 -2.42 1.61 2.23
N THR A 63 -2.11 2.31 3.31
CA THR A 63 -1.35 3.56 3.30
C THR A 63 -0.09 3.39 4.12
N HIS A 64 1.00 3.95 3.59
CA HIS A 64 2.26 4.13 4.30
C HIS A 64 2.76 5.54 4.05
N PHE A 65 3.17 6.23 5.12
CA PHE A 65 3.82 7.53 5.01
C PHE A 65 4.96 7.66 6.01
N GLU A 66 5.98 8.42 5.61
CA GLU A 66 7.07 8.89 6.45
C GLU A 66 7.16 10.42 6.35
N LYS A 67 6.81 11.10 7.44
CA LYS A 67 6.93 12.55 7.63
C LYS A 67 8.14 12.87 8.52
N ASP A 68 8.53 14.14 8.55
CA ASP A 68 9.60 14.66 9.42
C ASP A 68 10.93 13.89 9.29
N LYS A 69 11.34 13.60 8.05
CA LYS A 69 12.56 12.82 7.74
C LYS A 69 12.56 11.43 8.41
N GLY A 70 11.38 10.81 8.53
CA GLY A 70 11.21 9.49 9.14
C GLY A 70 10.98 9.53 10.65
N GLY A 71 10.96 10.72 11.28
CA GLY A 71 10.59 10.89 12.68
C GLY A 71 9.11 10.59 12.95
N CYS A 72 8.30 10.48 11.90
CA CYS A 72 6.90 10.14 12.01
C CYS A 72 6.48 9.18 10.90
N LYS A 73 6.11 7.96 11.28
CA LYS A 73 5.74 6.89 10.35
C LYS A 73 4.34 6.42 10.67
N GLY A 74 3.53 6.21 9.64
CA GLY A 74 2.17 5.74 9.80
C GLY A 74 1.82 4.70 8.75
N GLU A 75 1.32 3.57 9.23
CA GLU A 75 0.79 2.49 8.40
C GLU A 75 -0.63 2.17 8.80
N LEU A 76 -1.52 2.07 7.82
CA LEU A 76 -2.87 1.60 8.04
C LEU A 76 -3.38 0.83 6.84
N LYS A 77 -4.06 -0.28 7.11
CA LYS A 77 -4.81 -1.04 6.12
C LYS A 77 -6.23 -1.26 6.59
N GLY A 78 -7.14 -1.37 5.64
CA GLY A 78 -8.52 -1.66 5.97
C GLY A 78 -9.43 -1.65 4.76
N THR A 79 -10.73 -1.66 5.05
CA THR A 79 -11.79 -1.59 4.05
C THR A 79 -12.54 -0.28 4.22
N ALA A 80 -12.43 0.62 3.25
CA ALA A 80 -13.21 1.84 3.21
C ALA A 80 -14.51 1.62 2.44
N ARG A 81 -15.60 2.25 2.88
CA ARG A 81 -16.93 2.20 2.24
C ARG A 81 -17.21 3.49 1.50
N PHE A 82 -17.73 3.42 0.29
CA PHE A 82 -18.15 4.60 -0.45
C PHE A 82 -19.38 5.23 0.21
N VAL A 83 -19.23 6.47 0.69
CA VAL A 83 -20.32 7.31 1.22
C VAL A 83 -20.85 8.28 0.16
N SER A 84 -20.08 8.51 -0.91
CA SER A 84 -20.50 9.21 -2.12
C SER A 84 -19.76 8.65 -3.34
N PRO A 85 -20.12 9.03 -4.58
CA PRO A 85 -19.50 8.48 -5.80
C PRO A 85 -17.98 8.69 -5.91
N LYS A 86 -17.42 9.62 -5.16
CA LYS A 86 -15.97 9.93 -5.15
C LYS A 86 -15.37 9.92 -3.75
N MET A 87 -16.12 9.51 -2.73
CA MET A 87 -15.68 9.58 -1.34
C MET A 87 -15.87 8.22 -0.67
N ALA A 88 -14.78 7.69 -0.12
CA ALA A 88 -14.81 6.49 0.70
C ALA A 88 -14.35 6.80 2.12
N GLN A 89 -15.00 6.21 3.10
CA GLN A 89 -14.68 6.39 4.51
C GLN A 89 -14.31 5.05 5.14
N TYR A 90 -13.19 5.03 5.86
CA TYR A 90 -12.81 3.95 6.75
C TYR A 90 -13.14 4.36 8.18
N LYS A 91 -13.75 3.44 8.93
CA LYS A 91 -13.97 3.58 10.36
C LYS A 91 -13.50 2.30 11.03
N GLU A 92 -12.58 2.43 11.98
CA GLU A 92 -12.11 1.30 12.76
C GLU A 92 -13.18 0.88 13.78
N ASN A 93 -13.41 -0.42 13.95
CA ASN A 93 -14.38 -0.89 14.92
C ASN A 93 -13.81 -0.79 16.33
N GLY A 94 -14.53 -0.11 17.23
CA GLY A 94 -14.14 0.02 18.64
C GLY A 94 -13.11 1.11 18.93
N ASN A 95 -12.60 1.80 17.91
CA ASN A 95 -11.71 2.96 18.05
C ASN A 95 -12.30 4.16 17.31
N PRO A 96 -12.03 5.40 17.76
CA PRO A 96 -12.47 6.61 17.08
C PRO A 96 -11.67 6.90 15.79
N CYS A 97 -10.90 5.95 15.25
CA CYS A 97 -10.13 6.17 14.03
C CYS A 97 -11.04 6.19 12.79
N THR A 98 -11.15 7.37 12.17
CA THR A 98 -11.89 7.58 10.92
C THR A 98 -11.01 8.26 9.88
N LEU A 99 -10.86 7.62 8.71
CA LEU A 99 -10.20 8.21 7.54
C LEU A 99 -11.19 8.44 6.40
N GLU A 100 -11.03 9.56 5.71
CA GLU A 100 -11.76 9.88 4.50
C GLU A 100 -10.81 9.93 3.29
N PHE A 101 -11.25 9.32 2.20
CA PHE A 101 -10.57 9.31 0.91
C PHE A 101 -11.45 9.97 -0.13
N THR A 102 -11.00 11.12 -0.65
CA THR A 102 -11.68 11.83 -1.74
C THR A 102 -10.91 11.62 -3.04
N PHE A 103 -11.54 10.92 -3.98
CA PHE A 103 -10.97 10.58 -5.28
C PHE A 103 -11.22 11.70 -6.31
N SER A 104 -10.14 12.13 -6.95
CA SER A 104 -10.20 12.98 -8.14
C SER A 104 -9.95 12.13 -9.40
N THR A 105 -9.87 12.78 -10.56
CA THR A 105 -9.53 12.11 -11.82
C THR A 105 -8.12 11.50 -11.78
N SER A 106 -7.18 12.14 -11.08
CA SER A 106 -5.75 11.80 -11.14
C SER A 106 -5.07 11.72 -9.78
N SER A 107 -5.79 11.86 -8.68
CA SER A 107 -5.24 11.81 -7.33
C SER A 107 -6.28 11.32 -6.32
N VAL A 108 -5.82 11.05 -5.11
CA VAL A 108 -6.65 10.83 -3.94
C VAL A 108 -6.18 11.74 -2.83
N ALA A 109 -7.11 12.42 -2.18
CA ALA A 109 -6.85 13.13 -0.93
C ALA A 109 -7.25 12.21 0.22
N MET A 110 -6.32 11.99 1.15
CA MET A 110 -6.55 11.30 2.41
C MET A 110 -6.66 12.36 3.50
N LYS A 111 -7.68 12.24 4.34
CA LYS A 111 -7.89 13.09 5.49
C LYS A 111 -8.20 12.25 6.72
N GLU A 112 -7.55 12.57 7.83
CA GLU A 112 -7.93 12.07 9.14
C GLU A 112 -9.09 12.91 9.66
N VAL A 113 -10.24 12.26 9.87
CA VAL A 113 -11.41 12.92 10.45
C VAL A 113 -11.36 12.83 11.97
N GLU A 114 -10.94 11.68 12.49
CA GLU A 114 -10.95 11.42 13.92
C GLU A 114 -9.84 10.41 14.29
N GLY A 115 -9.02 10.76 15.29
CA GLY A 115 -8.34 9.83 16.20
C GLY A 115 -7.41 8.74 15.66
N CYS A 116 -6.98 8.74 14.40
CA CYS A 116 -6.09 7.69 13.89
C CYS A 116 -4.62 7.86 14.34
N GLY A 117 -4.15 9.11 14.50
CA GLY A 117 -2.79 9.41 14.96
C GLY A 117 -2.60 9.28 16.48
N SER A 118 -3.56 9.79 17.27
CA SER A 118 -3.46 9.90 18.73
C SER A 118 -3.35 8.55 19.46
N TYR A 119 -3.87 7.47 18.88
CA TYR A 119 -3.87 6.14 19.50
C TYR A 119 -2.64 5.29 19.16
N ARG A 120 -1.72 5.78 18.33
CA ARG A 120 -0.60 4.98 17.77
C ARG A 120 0.78 5.56 18.08
N ASP A 121 0.88 6.49 19.04
CA ASP A 121 2.10 7.28 19.32
C ASP A 121 2.61 8.07 18.10
N ILE A 122 1.76 8.25 17.08
CA ILE A 122 2.06 8.99 15.85
C ILE A 122 1.65 10.45 16.10
N LYS A 123 2.62 11.35 16.19
CA LYS A 123 2.38 12.80 16.35
C LYS A 123 1.82 13.48 15.10
N CYS A 124 1.56 12.74 14.03
CA CYS A 124 1.18 13.27 12.73
C CYS A 124 -0.14 12.70 12.25
N PHE A 125 -0.91 13.58 11.64
CA PHE A 125 -2.18 13.25 11.03
C PHE A 125 -2.01 12.49 9.71
N PHE A 126 -2.94 11.58 9.45
CA PHE A 126 -3.12 10.87 8.18
C PHE A 126 -3.73 11.80 7.12
N ASP A 127 -3.05 12.91 6.84
CA ASP A 127 -3.43 13.89 5.83
C ASP A 127 -2.41 13.94 4.69
N GLY A 128 -2.91 14.00 3.45
CA GLY A 128 -2.09 14.17 2.26
C GLY A 128 -2.86 14.04 0.95
N THR A 129 -2.26 14.49 -0.15
CA THR A 129 -2.77 14.26 -1.51
C THR A 129 -1.76 13.45 -2.30
N TYR A 130 -2.21 12.35 -2.88
CA TYR A 130 -1.36 11.36 -3.55
C TYR A 130 -1.78 11.24 -5.02
N PRO A 131 -0.89 11.56 -5.97
CA PRO A 131 -1.19 11.44 -7.39
C PRO A 131 -1.21 9.96 -7.81
N LYS A 132 -2.11 9.63 -8.72
CA LYS A 132 -2.26 8.27 -9.25
C LYS A 132 -1.03 7.91 -10.09
N LYS A 133 -0.39 6.79 -9.74
CA LYS A 133 0.71 6.22 -10.52
C LYS A 133 0.20 5.89 -11.92
N LYS A 134 0.82 6.48 -12.94
CA LYS A 134 0.56 6.09 -14.33
C LYS A 134 0.94 4.62 -14.49
N LYS A 135 0.01 3.79 -14.99
CA LYS A 135 0.35 2.42 -15.40
C LYS A 135 1.40 2.55 -16.50
N LYS A 136 2.61 2.02 -16.28
CA LYS A 136 3.54 1.80 -17.40
C LYS A 136 2.87 0.76 -18.28
N GLU A 137 2.39 1.17 -19.45
CA GLU A 137 1.93 0.22 -20.45
C GLU A 137 3.10 -0.70 -20.76
N ILE A 138 2.94 -1.99 -20.46
CA ILE A 138 3.86 -3.00 -20.94
C ILE A 138 3.59 -3.03 -22.45
N LYS A 139 4.40 -2.29 -23.23
CA LYS A 139 4.40 -2.45 -24.68
C LYS A 139 4.59 -3.95 -24.93
N PRO A 140 3.68 -4.63 -25.65
CA PRO A 140 3.90 -6.03 -25.98
C PRO A 140 5.24 -6.14 -26.70
N LYS A 141 6.15 -6.97 -26.19
CA LYS A 141 7.40 -7.31 -26.89
C LYS A 141 6.99 -7.82 -28.26
N SER A 142 7.28 -7.05 -29.33
CA SER A 142 6.94 -7.47 -30.69
C SER A 142 7.65 -8.80 -30.96
N THR A 143 6.89 -9.87 -31.10
CA THR A 143 7.39 -11.15 -31.60
C THR A 143 7.88 -10.89 -33.02
N LYS A 144 9.21 -10.81 -33.22
CA LYS A 144 9.79 -10.78 -34.56
C LYS A 144 9.55 -12.15 -35.21
N THR A 145 8.47 -12.28 -35.96
CA THR A 145 8.28 -13.39 -36.90
C THR A 145 9.34 -13.28 -37.98
N LYS A 146 10.39 -14.10 -37.89
CA LYS A 146 11.35 -14.31 -38.97
C LYS A 146 10.68 -15.16 -40.05
N ASN A 147 10.09 -14.53 -41.06
CA ASN A 147 9.87 -15.22 -42.33
C ASN A 147 11.23 -15.43 -43.00
N LYS A 148 11.65 -16.69 -43.14
CA LYS A 148 12.78 -17.05 -44.00
C LYS A 148 12.20 -17.68 -45.26
N LYS A 149 12.44 -16.98 -46.36
CA LYS A 149 12.16 -17.35 -47.75
C LYS A 149 13.11 -18.45 -48.21
#